data_AF-A0A0Q8AN24-F1
#
_entry.id   AF-A0A0Q8AN24-F1
#
_cell.length_a   1.000
_cell.length_b   1.000
_cell.length_c   1.000
_cell.angle_alpha   90.00
_cell.angle_beta   90.00
_cell.angle_gamma   90.00
#
_symmetry.space_group_name_H-M   'P 1'
#
loop_
_entity.id
_entity.type
_entity.pdbx_description
1 polymer ?
#
loop_
_entity_poly.entity_id
_entity_poly.type
_entity_poly.pdbx_seq_one_letter_code
_entity_poly.pdbx_strand_id
1 'polypeptide(L)'
;MADIIHRYEAGESARSLSEQYGVSTSAVVNLLRDNAVVVKKRRVTNAEAKAMAEEYEAGATVAVIENKHKVSHGAVLRSLHRSGVAMRAKGPRKLSK
;
A
#
# COMPACT_ATOMS: atom_id res chain seq x y z
N MET A 1 -18.00 6.52 -15.27
CA MET A 1 -17.16 5.30 -15.18
C MET A 1 -15.74 5.50 -15.75
N ALA A 2 -15.55 6.25 -16.84
CA ALA A 2 -14.23 6.53 -17.42
C ALA A 2 -13.19 7.13 -16.44
N ASP A 3 -13.65 7.93 -15.47
CA ASP A 3 -12.80 8.53 -14.42
C ASP A 3 -12.10 7.47 -13.53
N ILE A 4 -12.80 6.38 -13.19
CA ILE A 4 -12.24 5.30 -12.35
C ILE A 4 -11.09 4.59 -13.08
N ILE A 5 -11.25 4.37 -14.40
CA ILE A 5 -10.22 3.73 -15.23
C ILE A 5 -8.99 4.64 -15.30
N HIS A 6 -9.18 5.92 -15.62
CA HIS A 6 -8.08 6.87 -15.75
C HIS A 6 -7.30 7.05 -14.44
N ARG A 7 -7.99 7.12 -13.29
CA ARG A 7 -7.34 7.18 -11.97
C ARG A 7 -6.60 5.89 -11.62
N TYR A 8 -7.16 4.75 -11.97
CA TYR A 8 -6.48 3.47 -11.79
C TYR A 8 -5.19 3.40 -12.62
N GLU A 9 -5.24 3.86 -13.87
CA GLU A 9 -4.06 3.97 -14.75
C GLU A 9 -3.03 5.00 -14.22
N ALA A 10 -3.49 6.06 -13.56
CA ALA A 10 -2.63 7.02 -12.84
C ALA A 10 -1.98 6.42 -11.57
N GLY A 11 -2.29 5.17 -11.23
CA GLY A 11 -1.66 4.43 -10.14
C GLY A 11 -2.47 4.41 -8.83
N GLU A 12 -3.70 4.93 -8.82
CA GLU A 12 -4.59 4.74 -7.69
C GLU A 12 -5.00 3.27 -7.54
N SER A 13 -5.11 2.81 -6.30
CA SER A 13 -5.54 1.44 -6.03
C SER A 13 -7.05 1.30 -6.18
N ALA A 14 -7.51 0.13 -6.62
CA ALA A 14 -8.94 -0.21 -6.65
C ALA A 14 -9.62 -0.05 -5.28
N ARG A 15 -8.86 -0.19 -4.17
CA ARG A 15 -9.35 0.06 -2.82
C ARG A 15 -9.61 1.56 -2.56
N SER A 16 -8.65 2.42 -2.90
CA SER A 16 -8.79 3.88 -2.80
C SER A 16 -10.01 4.35 -3.59
N LEU A 17 -10.14 3.85 -4.82
CA LEU A 17 -11.28 4.14 -5.69
C LEU A 17 -12.60 3.61 -5.09
N SER A 18 -12.62 2.41 -4.50
CA SER A 18 -13.83 1.91 -3.84
C SER A 18 -14.28 2.79 -2.67
N GLU A 19 -13.33 3.26 -1.85
CA GLU A 19 -13.61 4.12 -0.70
C GLU A 19 -14.08 5.52 -1.16
N GLN A 20 -13.47 6.09 -2.20
CA GLN A 20 -13.81 7.42 -2.72
C GLN A 20 -15.16 7.47 -3.42
N TYR A 21 -15.49 6.44 -4.20
CA TYR A 21 -16.72 6.39 -5.00
C TYR A 21 -17.87 5.67 -4.28
N GLY A 22 -17.66 5.17 -3.05
CA GLY A 22 -18.68 4.49 -2.25
C GLY A 22 -19.16 3.16 -2.85
N VAL A 23 -18.34 2.52 -3.67
CA VAL A 23 -18.66 1.25 -4.35
C VAL A 23 -17.84 0.11 -3.74
N SER A 24 -18.25 -1.14 -3.96
CA SER A 24 -17.44 -2.27 -3.52
C SER A 24 -16.14 -2.38 -4.32
N THR A 25 -15.06 -2.84 -3.70
CA THR A 25 -13.79 -3.10 -4.41
C THR A 25 -13.97 -4.12 -5.54
N SER A 26 -14.87 -5.09 -5.39
CA SER A 26 -15.22 -6.04 -6.45
C SER A 26 -15.90 -5.36 -7.63
N ALA A 27 -16.79 -4.38 -7.41
CA ALA A 27 -17.40 -3.61 -8.49
C ALA A 27 -16.35 -2.81 -9.27
N VAL A 28 -15.39 -2.17 -8.58
CA VAL A 28 -14.26 -1.48 -9.24
C VAL A 28 -13.44 -2.45 -10.08
N VAL A 29 -13.09 -3.62 -9.53
CA VAL A 29 -12.28 -4.62 -10.24
C VAL A 29 -13.03 -5.19 -11.45
N ASN A 30 -14.33 -5.45 -11.33
CA ASN A 30 -15.14 -5.93 -12.46
C ASN A 30 -15.21 -4.87 -13.55
N LEU A 31 -15.48 -3.61 -13.19
CA LEU A 31 -15.47 -2.49 -14.14
C LEU A 31 -14.14 -2.40 -14.91
N LEU A 32 -13.01 -2.52 -14.21
CA LEU A 32 -11.68 -2.50 -14.85
C LEU A 32 -11.51 -3.68 -15.83
N ARG A 33 -11.91 -4.89 -15.44
CA ARG A 33 -11.82 -6.09 -16.30
C ARG A 33 -12.73 -6.02 -17.52
N ASP A 34 -13.95 -5.54 -17.34
CA ASP A 34 -14.93 -5.37 -18.42
C ASP A 34 -14.44 -4.36 -19.47
N ASN A 35 -13.58 -3.42 -19.07
CA ASN A 35 -12.92 -2.46 -19.94
C ASN A 35 -11.51 -2.91 -20.39
N ALA A 36 -11.22 -4.21 -20.35
CA ALA A 36 -9.94 -4.82 -20.73
C ALA A 36 -8.70 -4.29 -19.97
N VAL A 37 -8.89 -3.64 -18.82
CA VAL A 37 -7.80 -3.18 -17.97
C VAL A 37 -7.28 -4.36 -17.14
N VAL A 38 -5.99 -4.68 -17.31
CA VAL A 38 -5.35 -5.78 -16.57
C VAL A 38 -5.10 -5.36 -15.13
N VAL A 39 -5.98 -5.76 -14.22
CA VAL A 39 -5.84 -5.52 -12.78
C VAL A 39 -4.68 -6.35 -12.22
N LYS A 40 -3.50 -5.75 -12.08
CA LYS A 40 -2.35 -6.38 -11.43
C LYS A 40 -2.34 -6.06 -9.94
N LYS A 41 -1.97 -7.05 -9.12
CA LYS A 41 -1.60 -6.78 -7.72
C LYS A 41 -0.38 -5.86 -7.72
N ARG A 42 -0.53 -4.62 -7.24
CA ARG A 42 0.60 -3.72 -6.99
C ARG A 42 1.59 -4.45 -6.07
N ARG A 43 2.82 -4.59 -6.54
CA ARG A 43 3.93 -5.08 -5.73
C ARG A 43 4.75 -3.88 -5.33
N VAL A 44 5.19 -3.84 -4.08
CA VAL A 44 6.22 -2.90 -3.65
C VAL A 44 7.49 -3.24 -4.43
N THR A 45 8.01 -2.24 -5.13
CA THR A 45 9.26 -2.33 -5.89
C THR A 45 10.46 -2.33 -4.94
N ASN A 46 11.62 -2.78 -5.42
CA ASN A 46 12.84 -2.73 -4.61
C ASN A 46 13.25 -1.28 -4.28
N ALA A 47 12.95 -0.32 -5.16
CA ALA A 47 13.20 1.10 -4.92
C ALA A 47 12.32 1.65 -3.78
N GLU A 48 11.02 1.36 -3.78
CA GLU A 48 10.11 1.72 -2.68
C GLU A 48 10.53 1.03 -1.37
N ALA A 49 10.94 -0.25 -1.43
CA ALA A 49 11.43 -0.98 -0.26
C ALA A 49 12.70 -0.34 0.33
N LYS A 50 13.60 0.17 -0.51
CA LYS A 50 14.79 0.90 -0.08
C LYS A 50 14.43 2.25 0.55
N ALA A 51 13.54 3.02 -0.06
CA ALA A 51 13.08 4.29 0.49
C ALA A 51 12.40 4.12 1.86
N MET A 52 11.55 3.09 2.00
CA MET A 52 10.93 2.75 3.29
C MET A 52 11.96 2.33 4.34
N ALA A 53 13.02 1.62 3.94
CA ALA A 53 14.12 1.24 4.82
C ALA A 53 14.89 2.45 5.33
N GLU A 54 15.29 3.36 4.44
CA GLU A 54 16.00 4.60 4.78
C GLU A 54 15.17 5.47 5.74
N GLU A 55 13.87 5.63 5.48
CA GLU A 55 12.96 6.35 6.37
C GLU A 55 12.81 5.66 7.72
N TYR A 56 12.68 4.33 7.72
CA TYR A 56 12.63 3.57 8.95
C TYR A 56 13.90 3.81 9.75
N GLU A 57 15.09 3.62 9.18
CA GLU A 57 16.38 3.83 9.83
C GLU A 57 16.55 5.26 10.37
N ALA A 58 16.05 6.27 9.65
CA ALA A 58 16.01 7.67 10.09
C ALA A 58 15.09 7.94 11.30
N GLY A 59 14.29 6.94 11.71
CA GLY A 59 13.45 7.00 12.91
C GLY A 59 11.95 7.06 12.63
N ALA A 60 11.52 7.02 11.37
CA ALA A 60 10.10 6.94 11.05
C ALA A 60 9.50 5.65 11.59
N THR A 61 8.29 5.75 12.14
CA THR A 61 7.53 4.57 12.56
C THR A 61 6.90 3.87 11.36
N VAL A 62 6.60 2.58 11.51
CA VAL A 62 5.91 1.81 10.46
C VAL A 62 4.60 2.50 10.04
N ALA A 63 3.84 3.07 10.99
CA ALA A 63 2.60 3.79 10.70
C ALA A 63 2.82 5.06 9.85
N VAL A 64 3.91 5.80 10.09
CA VAL A 64 4.26 6.96 9.25
C VAL A 64 4.58 6.51 7.83
N ILE A 65 5.35 5.42 7.69
CA ILE A 65 5.75 4.85 6.40
C ILE A 65 4.52 4.33 5.65
N GLU A 66 3.59 3.65 6.32
CA GLU A 66 2.32 3.17 5.75
C GLU A 66 1.53 4.32 5.12
N ASN A 67 1.35 5.41 5.86
CA ASN A 67 0.59 6.57 5.41
C ASN A 67 1.28 7.28 4.25
N LYS A 68 2.62 7.43 4.32
CA LYS A 68 3.39 8.13 3.29
C LYS A 68 3.45 7.36 1.97
N HIS A 69 3.70 6.04 2.03
CA HIS A 69 3.85 5.19 0.85
C HIS A 69 2.53 4.57 0.38
N LYS A 70 1.43 4.80 1.12
CA LYS A 70 0.09 4.24 0.90
C LYS A 70 0.14 2.72 0.72
N VAL A 71 0.87 2.06 1.61
CA VAL A 71 1.04 0.60 1.63
C VAL A 71 0.54 0.05 2.96
N SER A 72 0.07 -1.19 2.96
CA SER A 72 -0.40 -1.82 4.20
C SER A 72 0.74 -2.10 5.17
N HIS A 73 0.43 -2.15 6.46
CA HIS A 73 1.36 -2.56 7.53
C HIS A 73 2.20 -3.80 7.15
N GLY A 74 1.55 -4.86 6.69
CA GLY A 74 2.24 -6.09 6.28
C GLY A 74 3.14 -5.91 5.04
N ALA A 75 2.80 -5.00 4.14
CA ALA A 75 3.65 -4.67 2.99
C ALA A 75 4.91 -3.90 3.45
N VAL A 76 4.78 -2.96 4.40
CA VAL A 76 5.94 -2.27 4.99
C VAL A 76 6.87 -3.28 5.66
N LEU A 77 6.36 -4.13 6.56
CA LEU A 77 7.18 -5.12 7.27
C LEU A 77 7.94 -6.06 6.31
N ARG A 78 7.26 -6.57 5.28
CA ARG A 78 7.91 -7.42 4.26
C ARG A 78 8.99 -6.65 3.48
N SER A 79 8.79 -5.36 3.26
CA SER A 79 9.72 -4.51 2.53
C SER A 79 10.96 -4.22 3.37
N LEU A 80 10.79 -3.86 4.65
CA LEU A 80 11.89 -3.67 5.59
C LEU A 80 12.73 -4.94 5.75
N HIS A 81 12.06 -6.09 5.90
CA HIS A 81 12.74 -7.38 5.99
C HIS A 81 13.52 -7.72 4.71
N ARG A 82 12.94 -7.45 3.53
CA ARG A 82 13.62 -7.64 2.24
C ARG A 82 14.84 -6.73 2.08
N SER A 83 14.75 -5.50 2.57
CA SER A 83 15.85 -4.53 2.55
C SER A 83 16.95 -4.84 3.58
N GLY A 84 16.79 -5.89 4.39
CA GLY A 84 17.79 -6.31 5.38
C GLY A 84 17.85 -5.42 6.62
N VAL A 85 16.84 -4.57 6.84
CA VAL A 85 16.82 -3.65 7.99
C VAL A 85 16.64 -4.43 9.29
N ALA A 86 17.48 -4.12 10.27
CA ALA A 86 17.31 -4.64 11.63
C ALA A 86 16.05 -4.04 12.26
N MET A 87 15.04 -4.89 12.48
CA MET A 87 13.79 -4.46 13.11
C MET A 87 14.07 -3.97 14.53
N ARG A 88 13.61 -2.74 14.83
CA ARG A 88 13.67 -2.22 16.19
C ARG A 88 12.85 -3.10 17.12
N ALA A 89 13.35 -3.27 18.34
CA ALA A 89 12.61 -3.94 19.40
C ALA A 89 11.21 -3.33 19.48
N LYS A 90 10.18 -4.18 19.41
CA LYS A 90 8.81 -3.71 19.60
C LYS A 90 8.74 -3.12 21.00
N GLY A 91 8.31 -1.85 21.08
CA GLY A 91 7.84 -1.30 22.35
C GLY A 91 6.75 -2.21 22.95
N PRO A 92 6.55 -2.18 24.27
CA PRO A 92 5.60 -3.05 24.94
C PRO A 92 4.24 -3.00 24.23
N ARG A 93 3.69 -4.18 23.93
CA ARG A 93 2.36 -4.29 23.32
C ARG A 93 1.38 -3.67 24.30
N LYS A 94 0.82 -2.49 23.99
CA LYS A 94 -0.31 -1.97 24.75
C LYS A 94 -1.44 -2.98 24.55
N LEU A 95 -1.73 -3.81 25.57
CA LEU A 95 -2.98 -4.53 25.65
C LEU A 95 -4.08 -3.46 25.75
N SER A 96 -4.80 -3.24 24.66
CA SER A 96 -6.07 -2.52 24.71
C SER A 96 -7.03 -3.37 25.56
N LYS A 97 -7.40 -2.83 26.73
CA LYS A 97 -8.42 -3.38 27.61
C LYS A 97 -9.81 -3.14 27.03
#